data_AF-A0A6P4EA42-F1
#
_entry.id   AF-A0A6P4EA42-F1
#
_cell.length_a   1.000
_cell.length_b   1.000
_cell.length_c   1.000
_cell.angle_alpha   90.00
_cell.angle_beta   90.00
_cell.angle_gamma   90.00
#
_symmetry.space_group_name_H-M   'P 1'
#
loop_
_entity.id
_entity.type
_entity.pdbx_description
1 polymer ?
#
loop_
_entity_poly.entity_id
_entity_poly.type
_entity_poly.pdbx_seq_one_letter_code
_entity_poly.pdbx_strand_id
1 'polypeptide(L)'
;MSSMAAFDQFKIGLKMVDFKVQQRRYRTSEKTVVSTTYGPIKGVKRKSIYGQSYFSFERIPFAKPPVGELRYKAPQPPEVWTEVKSCTSQGPKPLQKHFVFEMTDGSEDCLYLNVYTKNLYPTKPMPVMVWIYGGGFQFGEASRECYSPDYLLREDVVVISINYRLGPLGFLCLDDPELDVPGNAGLKDQVLALRWVKANCSRFGGDSANITIFGDSAGSASVHYMMITEQTRGLFHKAICMSGNTLSPWAVTPQRNWPYRLAVQAGYAGENNTRDVWDFLNNAKGSDIIKANGELCIDEEKRERIGFSFGPVIEPYVTSHCVVPTKPIEMMRTAWSNNIPMIIGGVSNEGLLLYSETKSNPKCLNELDDCRYVVPIELNMDRESALCREYGDQLRQSYYGEKTPSLDTLHEYLQVGSIYCEIINAKHKPN
;
A
#
# COMPACT_ATOMS: atom_id res chain seq x y z
N MET A 1 8.11 13.74 -7.52
CA MET A 1 9.34 12.93 -7.30
C MET A 1 10.32 13.05 -8.46
N SER A 2 11.58 13.43 -8.17
CA SER A 2 12.67 13.55 -9.16
C SER A 2 13.15 12.17 -9.65
N SER A 3 13.37 12.02 -10.96
CA SER A 3 13.89 10.79 -11.57
C SER A 3 15.30 10.49 -11.06
N MET A 4 15.56 9.24 -10.67
CA MET A 4 16.90 8.83 -10.27
C MET A 4 17.90 8.96 -11.42
N ALA A 5 19.13 9.40 -11.13
CA ALA A 5 20.17 9.52 -12.14
C ALA A 5 20.46 8.17 -12.82
N ALA A 6 20.66 8.17 -14.15
CA ALA A 6 20.87 6.96 -14.94
C ALA A 6 22.04 6.09 -14.42
N PHE A 7 23.09 6.71 -13.88
CA PHE A 7 24.20 5.99 -13.28
C PHE A 7 23.81 5.20 -12.02
N ASP A 8 22.93 5.76 -11.19
CA ASP A 8 22.43 5.07 -9.99
C ASP A 8 21.41 3.98 -10.36
N GLN A 9 20.57 4.21 -11.38
CA GLN A 9 19.74 3.16 -11.96
C GLN A 9 20.59 1.98 -12.45
N PHE A 10 21.70 2.24 -13.14
CA PHE A 10 22.63 1.19 -13.59
C PHE A 10 23.24 0.41 -12.42
N LYS A 11 23.71 1.10 -11.37
CA LYS A 11 24.22 0.45 -10.15
C LYS A 11 23.17 -0.44 -9.49
N ILE A 12 21.93 0.05 -9.37
CA ILE A 12 20.82 -0.73 -8.81
C ILE A 12 20.56 -1.96 -9.68
N GLY A 13 20.57 -1.82 -11.01
CA GLY A 13 20.46 -2.94 -11.94
C GLY A 13 21.52 -4.02 -11.69
N LEU A 14 22.79 -3.63 -11.55
CA LEU A 14 23.87 -4.57 -11.20
C LEU A 14 23.66 -5.25 -9.85
N LYS A 15 23.20 -4.51 -8.83
CA LYS A 15 22.89 -5.06 -7.51
C LYS A 15 21.71 -6.04 -7.54
N MET A 16 20.69 -5.77 -8.35
CA MET A 16 19.57 -6.69 -8.56
C MET A 16 20.02 -8.01 -9.22
N VAL A 17 20.94 -7.93 -10.19
CA VAL A 17 21.53 -9.13 -10.82
C VAL A 17 22.35 -9.94 -9.81
N ASP A 18 23.25 -9.29 -9.06
CA ASP A 18 24.04 -9.95 -8.02
C ASP A 18 23.13 -10.61 -6.97
N PHE A 19 22.10 -9.88 -6.49
CA PHE A 19 21.10 -10.43 -5.58
C PHE A 19 20.46 -11.69 -6.15
N LYS A 20 19.97 -11.66 -7.39
CA LYS A 20 19.36 -12.84 -8.05
C LYS A 20 20.33 -14.03 -8.14
N VAL A 21 21.61 -13.78 -8.38
CA VAL A 21 22.65 -14.83 -8.36
C VAL A 21 22.81 -15.42 -6.95
N GLN A 22 22.91 -14.58 -5.91
CA GLN A 22 22.99 -15.07 -4.53
C GLN A 22 21.74 -15.85 -4.14
N GLN A 23 20.55 -15.39 -4.53
CA GLN A 23 19.29 -16.08 -4.27
C GLN A 23 19.21 -17.47 -4.90
N ARG A 24 19.84 -17.66 -6.06
CA ARG A 24 19.99 -18.99 -6.66
C ARG A 24 20.91 -19.88 -5.83
N ARG A 25 22.00 -19.35 -5.27
CA ARG A 25 22.93 -20.10 -4.38
C ARG A 25 22.28 -20.49 -3.06
N TYR A 26 21.42 -19.64 -2.51
CA TYR A 26 20.70 -19.92 -1.26
C TYR A 26 19.53 -20.91 -1.43
N ARG A 27 19.12 -21.21 -2.66
CA ARG A 27 18.08 -22.20 -2.93
C ARG A 27 18.65 -23.61 -2.83
N THR A 28 18.03 -24.46 -2.02
CA THR A 28 18.39 -25.88 -1.94
C THR A 28 17.59 -26.74 -2.92
N SER A 29 17.93 -28.03 -3.02
CA SER A 29 17.15 -29.03 -3.76
C SER A 29 15.95 -29.58 -2.97
N GLU A 30 15.90 -29.37 -1.65
CA GLU A 30 14.83 -29.90 -0.80
C GLU A 30 13.49 -29.21 -1.11
N LYS A 31 12.50 -30.02 -1.50
CA LYS A 31 11.13 -29.60 -1.79
C LYS A 31 10.18 -30.21 -0.77
N THR A 32 9.09 -29.50 -0.50
CA THR A 32 8.03 -29.99 0.40
C THR A 32 6.68 -29.60 -0.17
N VAL A 33 5.67 -30.41 0.10
CA VAL A 33 4.29 -30.16 -0.32
C VAL A 33 3.45 -29.90 0.92
N VAL A 34 2.65 -28.84 0.87
CA VAL A 34 1.67 -28.49 1.90
C VAL A 34 0.32 -28.37 1.23
N SER A 35 -0.71 -28.99 1.80
CA SER A 35 -2.08 -28.83 1.34
C SER A 35 -2.66 -27.56 1.94
N THR A 36 -3.30 -26.71 1.14
CA THR A 36 -4.08 -25.53 1.57
C THR A 36 -5.58 -25.83 1.53
N THR A 37 -6.43 -24.89 1.91
CA THR A 37 -7.89 -24.98 1.71
C THR A 37 -8.30 -25.08 0.25
N TYR A 38 -7.45 -24.63 -0.69
CA TYR A 38 -7.74 -24.63 -2.13
C TYR A 38 -6.99 -25.71 -2.91
N GLY A 39 -6.04 -26.41 -2.29
CA GLY A 39 -5.29 -27.49 -2.94
C GLY A 39 -3.81 -27.54 -2.54
N PRO A 40 -3.07 -28.54 -3.03
CA PRO A 40 -1.66 -28.75 -2.68
C PRO A 40 -0.73 -27.76 -3.37
N ILE A 41 0.28 -27.28 -2.63
CA ILE A 41 1.34 -26.40 -3.11
C ILE A 41 2.72 -26.96 -2.78
N LYS A 42 3.69 -26.75 -3.67
CA LYS A 42 5.09 -27.18 -3.50
C LYS A 42 6.00 -25.99 -3.20
N GLY A 43 6.58 -25.99 -2.01
CA GLY A 43 7.60 -25.02 -1.59
C GLY A 43 9.03 -25.54 -1.78
N VAL A 44 10.00 -24.73 -1.38
CA VAL A 44 11.43 -25.05 -1.42
C VAL A 44 12.12 -24.59 -0.15
N LYS A 45 13.07 -25.38 0.34
CA LYS A 45 13.93 -24.94 1.44
C LYS A 45 15.04 -24.04 0.93
N ARG A 46 15.31 -22.96 1.64
CA ARG A 46 16.33 -21.96 1.31
C ARG A 46 17.21 -21.72 2.54
N LYS A 47 18.42 -21.21 2.31
CA LYS A 47 19.29 -20.67 3.36
C LYS A 47 19.10 -19.16 3.47
N SER A 48 19.10 -18.64 4.69
CA SER A 48 19.17 -17.20 4.94
C SER A 48 20.61 -16.71 4.76
N ILE A 49 20.79 -15.39 4.73
CA ILE A 49 22.12 -14.75 4.76
C ILE A 49 22.95 -15.12 6.02
N TYR A 50 22.32 -15.70 7.04
CA TYR A 50 22.98 -16.21 8.26
C TYR A 50 23.22 -17.73 8.23
N GLY A 51 22.93 -18.40 7.11
CA GLY A 51 23.14 -19.83 6.94
C GLY A 51 22.03 -20.74 7.51
N GLN A 52 21.09 -20.19 8.26
CA GLN A 52 19.92 -20.91 8.77
C GLN A 52 18.98 -21.30 7.63
N SER A 53 18.37 -22.47 7.70
CA SER A 53 17.42 -22.91 6.68
C SER A 53 15.98 -22.56 7.05
N TYR A 54 15.16 -22.26 6.04
CA TYR A 54 13.72 -22.06 6.17
C TYR A 54 12.99 -22.57 4.92
N PHE A 55 11.71 -22.88 5.08
CA PHE A 55 10.81 -23.23 3.97
C PHE A 55 10.21 -21.95 3.37
N SER A 56 10.19 -21.91 2.05
CA SER A 56 9.71 -20.80 1.24
C SER A 56 8.61 -21.31 0.31
N PHE A 57 7.43 -20.73 0.43
CA PHE A 57 6.30 -20.94 -0.48
C PHE A 57 5.94 -19.58 -1.07
N GLU A 58 6.25 -19.39 -2.34
CA GLU A 58 6.09 -18.11 -3.03
C GLU A 58 5.03 -18.23 -4.13
N ARG A 59 4.30 -17.16 -4.44
CA ARG A 59 3.23 -17.16 -5.46
C ARG A 59 2.05 -18.10 -5.11
N ILE A 60 1.56 -18.06 -3.88
CA ILE A 60 0.34 -18.81 -3.51
C ILE A 60 -0.89 -17.95 -3.86
N PRO A 61 -1.80 -18.42 -4.74
CA PRO A 61 -2.98 -17.63 -5.08
C PRO A 61 -3.95 -17.60 -3.90
N PHE A 62 -4.38 -16.41 -3.50
CA PHE A 62 -5.45 -16.23 -2.51
C PHE A 62 -6.75 -15.71 -3.14
N ALA A 63 -6.72 -15.34 -4.43
CA ALA A 63 -7.86 -14.90 -5.22
C ALA A 63 -7.75 -15.39 -6.67
N LYS A 64 -8.84 -15.30 -7.43
CA LYS A 64 -8.81 -15.39 -8.90
C LYS A 64 -8.00 -14.22 -9.48
N PRO A 65 -7.32 -14.40 -10.63
CA PRO A 65 -6.71 -13.30 -11.35
C PRO A 65 -7.76 -12.21 -11.67
N PRO A 66 -7.55 -10.94 -11.27
CA PRO A 66 -8.52 -9.85 -11.46
C PRO A 66 -8.42 -9.27 -12.88
N VAL A 67 -8.62 -10.11 -13.89
CA VAL A 67 -8.52 -9.78 -15.32
C VAL A 67 -9.89 -9.86 -16.00
N GLY A 68 -10.03 -9.22 -17.16
CA GLY A 68 -11.31 -9.16 -17.88
C GLY A 68 -12.41 -8.56 -17.01
N GLU A 69 -13.55 -9.24 -16.91
CA GLU A 69 -14.71 -8.82 -16.11
C GLU A 69 -14.44 -8.65 -14.60
N LEU A 70 -13.34 -9.20 -14.08
CA LEU A 70 -12.91 -9.04 -12.68
C LEU A 70 -12.02 -7.82 -12.45
N ARG A 71 -11.59 -7.13 -13.52
CA ARG A 71 -10.81 -5.90 -13.41
C ARG A 71 -11.62 -4.84 -12.64
N TYR A 72 -10.96 -4.12 -11.74
CA TYR A 72 -11.55 -3.12 -10.81
C TYR A 72 -12.54 -3.65 -9.74
N LYS A 73 -13.08 -4.86 -9.89
CA LYS A 73 -14.09 -5.43 -8.96
C LYS A 73 -13.48 -6.05 -7.71
N ALA A 74 -14.30 -6.33 -6.71
CA ALA A 74 -13.87 -7.07 -5.52
C ALA A 74 -13.27 -8.45 -5.89
N PRO A 75 -12.22 -8.90 -5.18
CA PRO A 75 -11.59 -10.17 -5.48
C PRO A 75 -12.50 -11.34 -5.12
N GLN A 76 -12.39 -12.42 -5.91
CA GLN A 76 -13.10 -13.68 -5.65
C GLN A 76 -12.11 -14.75 -5.20
N PRO A 77 -12.50 -15.68 -4.31
CA PRO A 77 -11.68 -16.83 -3.96
C PRO A 77 -11.23 -17.63 -5.19
N PRO A 78 -10.01 -18.19 -5.20
CA PRO A 78 -9.52 -18.99 -6.31
C PRO A 78 -10.31 -20.29 -6.41
N GLU A 79 -10.31 -20.88 -7.59
CA GLU A 79 -10.85 -22.24 -7.77
C GLU A 79 -10.02 -23.25 -7.00
N VAL A 80 -10.66 -24.31 -6.50
CA VAL A 80 -9.96 -25.43 -5.88
C VAL A 80 -9.23 -26.21 -6.96
N TRP A 81 -8.01 -26.66 -6.67
CA TRP A 81 -7.19 -27.47 -7.56
C TRP A 81 -6.77 -28.78 -6.89
N THR A 82 -6.61 -29.83 -7.69
CA THR A 82 -6.11 -31.15 -7.25
C THR A 82 -4.61 -31.29 -7.49
N GLU A 83 -4.09 -30.71 -8.57
CA GLU A 83 -2.69 -30.82 -8.98
C GLU A 83 -1.76 -29.94 -8.15
N VAL A 84 -0.57 -30.44 -7.82
CA VAL A 84 0.39 -29.71 -7.00
C VAL A 84 0.90 -28.47 -7.73
N LYS A 85 0.49 -27.27 -7.28
CA LYS A 85 0.99 -26.00 -7.81
C LYS A 85 2.42 -25.72 -7.34
N SER A 86 3.29 -25.28 -8.25
CA SER A 86 4.67 -24.92 -7.91
C SER A 86 4.73 -23.52 -7.31
N CYS A 87 5.05 -23.45 -6.02
CA CYS A 87 5.25 -22.22 -5.25
C CYS A 87 6.73 -22.06 -4.85
N THR A 88 7.66 -22.37 -5.77
CA THR A 88 9.11 -22.41 -5.49
C THR A 88 9.89 -21.18 -6.00
N SER A 89 9.17 -20.19 -6.51
CA SER A 89 9.70 -18.97 -7.10
C SER A 89 8.69 -17.83 -6.94
N GLN A 90 9.20 -16.60 -6.96
CA GLN A 90 8.40 -15.40 -6.83
C GLN A 90 7.28 -15.32 -7.88
N GLY A 91 6.17 -14.74 -7.45
CA GLY A 91 5.06 -14.38 -8.32
C GLY A 91 5.30 -13.03 -8.99
N PRO A 92 4.48 -12.70 -10.01
CA PRO A 92 4.47 -11.34 -10.53
C PRO A 92 4.02 -10.34 -9.45
N LYS A 93 4.62 -9.15 -9.47
CA LYS A 93 4.11 -7.99 -8.72
C LYS A 93 2.91 -7.37 -9.43
N PRO A 94 2.08 -6.58 -8.72
CA PRO A 94 0.98 -5.84 -9.34
C PRO A 94 1.48 -4.91 -10.43
N LEU A 95 0.69 -4.74 -11.49
CA LEU A 95 1.02 -3.83 -12.59
C LEU A 95 1.12 -2.38 -12.08
N GLN A 96 2.28 -1.75 -12.30
CA GLN A 96 2.63 -0.45 -11.73
C GLN A 96 3.72 0.27 -12.55
N LYS A 97 3.94 1.56 -12.30
CA LYS A 97 5.14 2.26 -12.77
C LYS A 97 6.28 1.93 -11.82
N HIS A 98 7.36 1.33 -12.32
CA HIS A 98 8.50 0.95 -11.53
C HIS A 98 9.17 2.19 -10.92
N PHE A 99 9.31 2.22 -9.59
CA PHE A 99 9.81 3.39 -8.86
C PHE A 99 11.19 3.88 -9.34
N VAL A 100 12.14 2.95 -9.55
CA VAL A 100 13.51 3.30 -9.97
C VAL A 100 13.65 3.53 -11.48
N PHE A 101 13.14 2.61 -12.30
CA PHE A 101 13.38 2.61 -13.75
C PHE A 101 12.29 3.30 -14.57
N GLU A 102 11.23 3.77 -13.91
CA GLU A 102 10.10 4.50 -14.50
C GLU A 102 9.34 3.79 -15.64
N MET A 103 9.66 2.53 -15.92
CA MET A 103 8.95 1.68 -16.86
C MET A 103 7.70 1.06 -16.23
N THR A 104 6.67 0.81 -17.03
CA THR A 104 5.53 -0.01 -16.58
C THR A 104 5.96 -1.47 -16.48
N ASP A 105 5.76 -2.08 -15.31
CA ASP A 105 6.17 -3.45 -14.99
C ASP A 105 5.12 -4.12 -14.09
N GLY A 106 5.12 -5.46 -14.04
CA GLY A 106 4.16 -6.27 -13.28
C GLY A 106 3.05 -6.87 -14.13
N SER A 107 2.02 -7.39 -13.46
CA SER A 107 0.89 -8.10 -14.05
C SER A 107 -0.40 -7.76 -13.31
N GLU A 108 -1.54 -7.84 -14.00
CA GLU A 108 -2.86 -7.79 -13.35
C GLU A 108 -3.16 -9.09 -12.58
N ASP A 109 -2.71 -10.24 -13.11
CA ASP A 109 -2.64 -11.48 -12.34
C ASP A 109 -1.52 -11.36 -11.30
N CYS A 110 -1.84 -10.76 -10.14
CA CYS A 110 -0.88 -10.45 -9.09
C CYS A 110 -1.34 -10.82 -7.67
N LEU A 111 -2.56 -11.35 -7.51
CA LEU A 111 -3.18 -11.65 -6.21
C LEU A 111 -2.63 -12.93 -5.56
N TYR A 112 -1.36 -12.82 -5.18
CA TYR A 112 -0.57 -13.87 -4.57
C TYR A 112 -0.02 -13.44 -3.21
N LEU A 113 0.23 -14.41 -2.36
CA LEU A 113 0.98 -14.23 -1.11
C LEU A 113 2.14 -15.21 -1.03
N ASN A 114 3.06 -14.93 -0.11
CA ASN A 114 4.22 -15.77 0.17
C ASN A 114 4.23 -16.16 1.65
N VAL A 115 4.64 -17.38 1.96
CA VAL A 115 4.77 -17.91 3.33
C VAL A 115 6.20 -18.40 3.56
N TYR A 116 6.77 -17.97 4.68
CA TYR A 116 8.11 -18.34 5.12
C TYR A 116 8.10 -18.84 6.56
N THR A 117 8.74 -19.98 6.83
CA THR A 117 8.78 -20.59 8.17
C THR A 117 10.01 -21.48 8.35
N LYS A 118 10.60 -21.49 9.54
CA LYS A 118 11.70 -22.43 9.87
C LYS A 118 11.23 -23.86 10.10
N ASN A 119 10.00 -24.04 10.59
CA ASN A 119 9.47 -25.33 11.00
C ASN A 119 7.99 -25.48 10.60
N LEU A 120 7.70 -26.48 9.77
CA LEU A 120 6.32 -26.80 9.37
C LEU A 120 5.54 -27.56 10.47
N TYR A 121 6.25 -28.22 11.37
CA TYR A 121 5.69 -29.07 12.43
C TYR A 121 6.32 -28.70 13.78
N PRO A 122 6.13 -27.47 14.27
CA PRO A 122 6.66 -27.08 15.57
C PRO A 122 5.88 -27.76 16.70
N THR A 123 6.55 -27.99 17.83
CA THR A 123 5.91 -28.57 19.03
C THR A 123 4.85 -27.65 19.63
N LYS A 124 5.01 -26.33 19.44
CA LYS A 124 4.03 -25.29 19.75
C LYS A 124 3.76 -24.44 18.51
N PRO A 125 2.50 -24.15 18.16
CA PRO A 125 2.17 -23.23 17.08
C PRO A 125 2.90 -21.87 17.24
N MET A 126 3.47 -21.36 16.16
CA MET A 126 4.30 -20.15 16.15
C MET A 126 3.47 -18.89 15.85
N PRO A 127 3.77 -17.72 16.43
CA PRO A 127 3.13 -16.47 16.04
C PRO A 127 3.23 -16.21 14.53
N VAL A 128 2.18 -15.65 13.95
CA VAL A 128 2.11 -15.33 12.51
C VAL A 128 2.24 -13.83 12.32
N MET A 129 3.20 -13.40 11.50
CA MET A 129 3.41 -11.99 11.14
C MET A 129 3.05 -11.78 9.67
N VAL A 130 2.06 -10.93 9.39
CA VAL A 130 1.57 -10.64 8.03
C VAL A 130 1.99 -9.24 7.61
N TRP A 131 2.86 -9.16 6.62
CA TRP A 131 3.40 -7.94 6.04
C TRP A 131 2.50 -7.40 4.93
N ILE A 132 2.10 -6.14 5.05
CA ILE A 132 1.43 -5.34 4.03
C ILE A 132 2.36 -4.19 3.65
N TYR A 133 2.86 -4.19 2.41
CA TYR A 133 3.84 -3.20 1.95
C TYR A 133 3.23 -1.81 1.70
N GLY A 134 4.05 -0.77 1.87
CA GLY A 134 3.77 0.63 1.52
C GLY A 134 3.83 0.97 0.02
N GLY A 135 4.19 2.21 -0.31
CA GLY A 135 4.30 2.69 -1.70
C GLY A 135 3.11 3.51 -2.22
N GLY A 136 2.43 4.23 -1.32
CA GLY A 136 1.38 5.21 -1.66
C GLY A 136 0.17 4.61 -2.38
N PHE A 137 -0.04 3.30 -2.24
CA PHE A 137 -1.01 2.52 -3.02
C PHE A 137 -0.76 2.51 -4.54
N GLN A 138 0.38 3.05 -5.02
CA GLN A 138 0.70 3.16 -6.46
C GLN A 138 1.71 2.12 -6.93
N PHE A 139 2.66 1.76 -6.07
CA PHE A 139 3.75 0.83 -6.36
C PHE A 139 4.06 0.00 -5.11
N GLY A 140 4.80 -1.10 -5.28
CA GLY A 140 5.14 -2.04 -4.21
C GLY A 140 5.01 -3.49 -4.64
N GLU A 141 5.59 -4.40 -3.86
CA GLU A 141 5.55 -5.84 -4.13
C GLU A 141 5.82 -6.65 -2.86
N ALA A 142 5.26 -7.86 -2.75
CA ALA A 142 5.48 -8.74 -1.59
C ALA A 142 6.75 -9.61 -1.71
N SER A 143 7.60 -9.37 -2.71
CA SER A 143 8.69 -10.26 -3.05
C SER A 143 9.82 -10.22 -2.02
N ARG A 144 10.57 -11.32 -1.97
CA ARG A 144 11.81 -11.42 -1.20
C ARG A 144 12.92 -10.47 -1.64
N GLU A 145 12.83 -9.90 -2.85
CA GLU A 145 13.79 -8.90 -3.34
C GLU A 145 13.65 -7.59 -2.57
N CYS A 146 12.42 -7.17 -2.29
CA CYS A 146 12.14 -5.97 -1.49
C CYS A 146 12.02 -6.27 0.01
N TYR A 147 11.37 -7.38 0.37
CA TYR A 147 11.00 -7.71 1.75
C TYR A 147 11.48 -9.11 2.11
N SER A 148 12.77 -9.25 2.35
CA SER A 148 13.37 -10.52 2.76
C SER A 148 12.95 -10.91 4.18
N PRO A 149 12.48 -12.15 4.42
CA PRO A 149 12.12 -12.65 5.75
C PRO A 149 13.34 -13.02 6.61
N ASP A 150 14.56 -12.96 6.06
CA ASP A 150 15.78 -13.51 6.68
C ASP A 150 16.04 -12.99 8.11
N TYR A 151 15.72 -11.72 8.39
CA TYR A 151 15.89 -11.13 9.72
C TYR A 151 14.83 -11.60 10.70
N LEU A 152 13.56 -11.62 10.29
CA LEU A 152 12.44 -12.04 11.15
C LEU A 152 12.50 -13.53 11.47
N LEU A 153 12.97 -14.36 10.52
CA LEU A 153 13.12 -15.80 10.72
C LEU A 153 14.27 -16.18 11.65
N ARG A 154 14.99 -15.22 12.24
CA ARG A 154 15.83 -15.51 13.41
C ARG A 154 14.96 -15.95 14.59
N GLU A 155 13.76 -15.39 14.69
CA GLU A 155 12.74 -15.77 15.67
C GLU A 155 11.88 -16.93 15.18
N ASP A 156 11.19 -17.60 16.11
CA ASP A 156 10.26 -18.70 15.82
C ASP A 156 8.89 -18.16 15.43
N VAL A 157 8.79 -17.65 14.20
CA VAL A 157 7.58 -17.06 13.62
C VAL A 157 7.30 -17.61 12.22
N VAL A 158 6.03 -17.54 11.80
CA VAL A 158 5.64 -17.65 10.39
C VAL A 158 5.51 -16.25 9.81
N VAL A 159 6.27 -15.94 8.77
CA VAL A 159 6.20 -14.66 8.06
C VAL A 159 5.40 -14.84 6.78
N ILE A 160 4.41 -13.98 6.57
CA ILE A 160 3.57 -13.96 5.38
C ILE A 160 3.65 -12.57 4.76
N SER A 161 3.88 -12.46 3.45
CA SER A 161 3.79 -11.19 2.72
C SER A 161 2.72 -11.29 1.64
N ILE A 162 1.92 -10.24 1.45
CA ILE A 162 0.75 -10.25 0.56
C ILE A 162 0.88 -9.20 -0.54
N ASN A 163 0.55 -9.56 -1.78
CA ASN A 163 0.25 -8.59 -2.83
C ASN A 163 -1.20 -8.11 -2.74
N TYR A 164 -1.43 -6.88 -3.19
CA TYR A 164 -2.75 -6.29 -3.43
C TYR A 164 -2.68 -5.38 -4.65
N ARG A 165 -3.81 -5.17 -5.35
CA ARG A 165 -3.84 -4.28 -6.53
C ARG A 165 -3.53 -2.84 -6.16
N LEU A 166 -2.92 -2.12 -7.10
CA LEU A 166 -2.39 -0.77 -6.93
C LEU A 166 -2.99 0.21 -7.94
N GLY A 167 -2.87 1.50 -7.66
CA GLY A 167 -3.29 2.62 -8.50
C GLY A 167 -4.74 2.46 -8.99
N PRO A 168 -5.06 2.87 -10.23
CA PRO A 168 -6.42 2.75 -10.75
C PRO A 168 -6.93 1.31 -10.78
N LEU A 169 -6.08 0.30 -10.98
CA LEU A 169 -6.51 -1.11 -11.02
C LEU A 169 -7.01 -1.62 -9.66
N GLY A 170 -6.52 -1.03 -8.57
CA GLY A 170 -6.95 -1.36 -7.20
C GLY A 170 -7.95 -0.38 -6.60
N PHE A 171 -8.08 0.82 -7.16
CA PHE A 171 -8.75 1.92 -6.47
C PHE A 171 -9.63 2.80 -7.38
N LEU A 172 -9.94 2.35 -8.61
CA LEU A 172 -11.01 2.95 -9.41
C LEU A 172 -12.33 2.91 -8.63
N CYS A 173 -13.04 4.04 -8.61
CA CYS A 173 -14.31 4.21 -7.92
C CYS A 173 -15.31 4.85 -8.89
N LEU A 174 -16.51 4.29 -8.98
CA LEU A 174 -17.62 4.77 -9.80
C LEU A 174 -18.87 4.85 -8.93
N ASP A 175 -19.70 5.86 -9.19
CA ASP A 175 -20.91 6.10 -8.40
C ASP A 175 -22.12 5.28 -8.89
N ASP A 176 -22.03 4.60 -10.05
CA ASP A 176 -23.10 3.74 -10.58
C ASP A 176 -23.06 2.34 -9.92
N PRO A 177 -24.05 1.99 -9.07
CA PRO A 177 -24.07 0.70 -8.38
C PRO A 177 -24.19 -0.51 -9.31
N GLU A 178 -24.72 -0.34 -10.53
CA GLU A 178 -24.88 -1.44 -11.49
C GLU A 178 -23.53 -1.94 -12.03
N LEU A 179 -22.48 -1.12 -11.97
CA LEU A 179 -21.14 -1.49 -12.43
C LEU A 179 -20.34 -2.29 -11.39
N ASP A 180 -20.76 -2.29 -10.12
CA ASP A 180 -20.08 -2.95 -8.99
C ASP A 180 -18.58 -2.56 -8.87
N VAL A 181 -18.28 -1.27 -9.06
CA VAL A 181 -16.94 -0.68 -8.86
C VAL A 181 -16.98 0.44 -7.80
N PRO A 182 -17.36 0.14 -6.53
CA PRO A 182 -17.46 1.14 -5.47
C PRO A 182 -16.12 1.67 -4.95
N GLY A 183 -14.98 1.23 -5.51
CA GLY A 183 -13.65 1.53 -4.99
C GLY A 183 -13.07 0.45 -4.09
N ASN A 184 -11.86 0.73 -3.57
CA ASN A 184 -11.16 -0.07 -2.56
C ASN A 184 -10.90 -1.55 -2.91
N ALA A 185 -10.83 -1.90 -4.19
CA ALA A 185 -10.54 -3.27 -4.63
C ALA A 185 -9.22 -3.80 -4.05
N GLY A 186 -8.19 -2.95 -3.94
CA GLY A 186 -6.92 -3.25 -3.29
C GLY A 186 -7.04 -3.53 -1.79
N LEU A 187 -7.88 -2.80 -1.05
CA LEU A 187 -8.15 -3.13 0.36
C LEU A 187 -8.95 -4.44 0.48
N LYS A 188 -9.87 -4.69 -0.44
CA LYS A 188 -10.64 -5.94 -0.50
C LYS A 188 -9.73 -7.14 -0.79
N ASP A 189 -8.67 -6.97 -1.58
CA ASP A 189 -7.61 -7.96 -1.78
C ASP A 189 -6.94 -8.31 -0.45
N GLN A 190 -6.59 -7.30 0.35
CA GLN A 190 -5.98 -7.49 1.66
C GLN A 190 -6.93 -8.24 2.62
N VAL A 191 -8.23 -7.91 2.63
CA VAL A 191 -9.24 -8.64 3.41
C VAL A 191 -9.26 -10.12 3.01
N LEU A 192 -9.31 -10.44 1.71
CA LEU A 192 -9.35 -11.82 1.24
C LEU A 192 -8.04 -12.56 1.55
N ALA A 193 -6.90 -11.89 1.45
CA ALA A 193 -5.61 -12.45 1.87
C ALA A 193 -5.58 -12.75 3.38
N LEU A 194 -6.12 -11.87 4.24
CA LEU A 194 -6.20 -12.13 5.68
C LEU A 194 -7.15 -13.29 6.02
N ARG A 195 -8.26 -13.45 5.29
CA ARG A 195 -9.12 -14.63 5.39
C ARG A 195 -8.36 -15.90 4.99
N TRP A 196 -7.56 -15.84 3.93
CA TRP A 196 -6.69 -16.96 3.54
C TRP A 196 -5.70 -17.30 4.65
N VAL A 197 -5.03 -16.29 5.23
CA VAL A 197 -4.07 -16.47 6.33
C VAL A 197 -4.74 -17.15 7.52
N LYS A 198 -5.86 -16.63 8.00
CA LYS A 198 -6.61 -17.20 9.13
C LYS A 198 -6.97 -18.67 8.90
N ALA A 199 -7.35 -19.02 7.67
CA ALA A 199 -7.76 -20.38 7.32
C ALA A 199 -6.59 -21.35 7.07
N ASN A 200 -5.38 -20.84 6.79
CA ASN A 200 -4.28 -21.67 6.29
C ASN A 200 -2.98 -21.63 7.10
N CYS A 201 -2.74 -20.62 7.95
CA CYS A 201 -1.44 -20.43 8.59
C CYS A 201 -0.99 -21.64 9.46
N SER A 202 -1.92 -22.38 10.04
CA SER A 202 -1.65 -23.59 10.82
C SER A 202 -1.02 -24.72 10.01
N ARG A 203 -1.27 -24.76 8.70
CA ARG A 203 -0.65 -25.71 7.77
C ARG A 203 0.86 -25.44 7.54
N PHE A 204 1.34 -24.30 8.02
CA PHE A 204 2.74 -23.87 7.95
C PHE A 204 3.39 -23.74 9.34
N GLY A 205 2.75 -24.32 10.37
CA GLY A 205 3.21 -24.25 11.76
C GLY A 205 2.77 -22.98 12.52
N GLY A 206 1.91 -22.15 11.91
CA GLY A 206 1.46 -20.89 12.50
C GLY A 206 0.25 -21.03 13.43
N ASP A 207 0.17 -20.18 14.44
CA ASP A 207 -0.97 -20.09 15.33
C ASP A 207 -2.04 -19.15 14.76
N SER A 208 -3.17 -19.72 14.32
CA SER A 208 -4.30 -18.95 13.79
C SER A 208 -4.99 -18.07 14.85
N ALA A 209 -4.71 -18.28 16.15
CA ALA A 209 -5.17 -17.46 17.26
C ALA A 209 -4.13 -16.40 17.70
N ASN A 210 -3.01 -16.28 16.98
CA ASN A 210 -1.95 -15.33 17.31
C ASN A 210 -1.31 -14.73 16.04
N ILE A 211 -2.13 -13.96 15.33
CA ILE A 211 -1.77 -13.25 14.09
C ILE A 211 -1.53 -11.78 14.39
N THR A 212 -0.36 -11.27 13.97
CA THR A 212 0.01 -9.85 13.96
C THR A 212 0.04 -9.35 12.52
N ILE A 213 -0.69 -8.29 12.20
CA ILE A 213 -0.55 -7.59 10.92
C ILE A 213 0.35 -6.37 11.09
N PHE A 214 1.18 -6.05 10.09
CA PHE A 214 2.08 -4.91 10.13
C PHE A 214 2.43 -4.40 8.73
N GLY A 215 2.77 -3.12 8.65
CA GLY A 215 3.05 -2.46 7.37
C GLY A 215 3.64 -1.07 7.55
N ASP A 216 4.33 -0.58 6.53
CA ASP A 216 4.93 0.76 6.48
C ASP A 216 4.13 1.72 5.58
N SER A 217 4.07 3.01 5.92
CA SER A 217 3.45 4.03 5.06
C SER A 217 2.04 3.63 4.63
N ALA A 218 1.76 3.50 3.33
CA ALA A 218 0.47 3.00 2.81
C ALA A 218 0.08 1.60 3.31
N GLY A 219 1.06 0.75 3.63
CA GLY A 219 0.88 -0.52 4.31
C GLY A 219 0.46 -0.35 5.77
N SER A 220 0.95 0.69 6.44
CA SER A 220 0.49 1.08 7.78
C SER A 220 -0.93 1.63 7.77
N ALA A 221 -1.26 2.50 6.80
CA ALA A 221 -2.64 2.93 6.58
C ALA A 221 -3.55 1.73 6.26
N SER A 222 -3.08 0.78 5.45
CA SER A 222 -3.77 -0.49 5.17
C SER A 222 -4.01 -1.30 6.45
N VAL A 223 -3.00 -1.48 7.31
CA VAL A 223 -3.15 -2.13 8.62
C VAL A 223 -4.23 -1.44 9.44
N HIS A 224 -4.23 -0.10 9.49
CA HIS A 224 -5.24 0.65 10.22
C HIS A 224 -6.64 0.51 9.58
N TYR A 225 -6.76 0.45 8.25
CA TYR A 225 -8.02 0.10 7.58
C TYR A 225 -8.52 -1.29 7.97
N MET A 226 -7.63 -2.29 7.98
CA MET A 226 -7.94 -3.65 8.43
C MET A 226 -8.32 -3.70 9.91
N MET A 227 -7.89 -2.75 10.73
CA MET A 227 -8.31 -2.62 12.12
C MET A 227 -9.73 -2.05 12.26
N ILE A 228 -10.11 -1.08 11.43
CA ILE A 228 -11.37 -0.33 11.61
C ILE A 228 -12.54 -0.84 10.76
N THR A 229 -12.27 -1.66 9.76
CA THR A 229 -13.34 -2.30 8.96
C THR A 229 -13.95 -3.51 9.68
N GLU A 230 -15.26 -3.70 9.54
CA GLU A 230 -15.96 -4.87 10.06
C GLU A 230 -15.62 -6.16 9.30
N GLN A 231 -15.14 -6.05 8.06
CA GLN A 231 -14.84 -7.20 7.18
C GLN A 231 -13.73 -8.12 7.72
N THR A 232 -12.94 -7.64 8.67
CA THR A 232 -11.76 -8.29 9.25
C THR A 232 -11.91 -8.65 10.73
N ARG A 233 -13.09 -8.44 11.31
CA ARG A 233 -13.36 -8.75 12.72
C ARG A 233 -12.90 -10.16 13.08
N GLY A 234 -11.95 -10.25 14.03
CA GLY A 234 -11.43 -11.53 14.53
C GLY A 234 -10.45 -12.28 13.60
N LEU A 235 -10.02 -11.67 12.49
CA LEU A 235 -9.02 -12.27 11.60
C LEU A 235 -7.60 -12.19 12.16
N PHE A 236 -7.32 -11.20 13.01
CA PHE A 236 -6.01 -10.99 13.63
C PHE A 236 -6.15 -10.45 15.05
N HIS A 237 -5.02 -10.39 15.77
CA HIS A 237 -4.98 -10.24 17.23
C HIS A 237 -4.03 -9.15 17.70
N LYS A 238 -3.15 -8.65 16.82
CA LYS A 238 -2.19 -7.56 17.10
C LYS A 238 -1.94 -6.77 15.81
N ALA A 239 -1.56 -5.51 15.95
CA ALA A 239 -1.21 -4.66 14.82
C ALA A 239 0.05 -3.83 15.09
N ILE A 240 0.83 -3.54 14.03
CA ILE A 240 1.95 -2.60 14.08
C ILE A 240 1.80 -1.62 12.92
N CYS A 241 1.56 -0.35 13.24
CA CYS A 241 1.44 0.75 12.31
C CYS A 241 2.76 1.53 12.25
N MET A 242 3.47 1.48 11.12
CA MET A 242 4.78 2.12 10.92
C MET A 242 4.65 3.30 9.94
N SER A 243 4.75 4.53 10.44
CA SER A 243 4.78 5.77 9.63
C SER A 243 3.55 5.99 8.74
N GLY A 244 2.34 5.76 9.28
CA GLY A 244 1.09 6.05 8.56
C GLY A 244 -0.15 5.48 9.26
N ASN A 245 -1.31 6.08 9.02
CA ASN A 245 -2.60 5.57 9.51
C ASN A 245 -3.74 6.13 8.65
N THR A 246 -4.97 5.64 8.83
CA THR A 246 -6.15 6.10 8.07
C THR A 246 -6.53 7.57 8.26
N LEU A 247 -6.02 8.25 9.29
CA LEU A 247 -6.24 9.68 9.43
C LEU A 247 -5.30 10.46 8.50
N SER A 248 -4.08 9.97 8.21
CA SER A 248 -3.12 10.65 7.33
C SER A 248 -3.78 11.26 6.08
N PRO A 249 -3.47 12.52 5.69
CA PRO A 249 -4.19 13.22 4.63
C PRO A 249 -4.09 12.55 3.25
N TRP A 250 -3.05 11.74 3.03
CA TRP A 250 -2.84 10.96 1.83
C TRP A 250 -3.54 9.58 1.87
N ALA A 251 -4.09 9.16 3.02
CA ALA A 251 -4.66 7.84 3.22
C ALA A 251 -6.13 7.72 2.80
N VAL A 252 -6.80 8.85 2.52
CA VAL A 252 -8.13 8.91 1.88
C VAL A 252 -8.04 9.82 0.66
N THR A 253 -8.27 9.28 -0.52
CA THR A 253 -8.28 10.04 -1.76
C THR A 253 -9.57 10.88 -1.86
N PRO A 254 -9.47 12.19 -2.14
CA PRO A 254 -10.65 13.03 -2.31
C PRO A 254 -11.40 12.66 -3.59
N GLN A 255 -12.73 12.79 -3.55
CA GLN A 255 -13.57 12.59 -4.73
C GLN A 255 -13.36 13.73 -5.74
N ARG A 256 -13.02 13.35 -6.97
CA ARG A 256 -12.91 14.19 -8.17
C ARG A 256 -13.29 13.31 -9.38
N ASN A 257 -13.31 13.89 -10.58
CA ASN A 257 -13.56 13.15 -11.82
C ASN A 257 -12.37 12.30 -12.29
N TRP A 258 -11.72 11.57 -11.37
CA TRP A 258 -10.53 10.75 -11.66
C TRP A 258 -10.76 9.70 -12.75
N PRO A 259 -11.86 8.93 -12.75
CA PRO A 259 -12.12 7.94 -13.81
C PRO A 259 -12.16 8.57 -15.20
N TYR A 260 -12.91 9.67 -15.35
CA TYR A 260 -13.02 10.38 -16.63
C TYR A 260 -11.68 10.97 -17.07
N ARG A 261 -10.97 11.66 -16.18
CA ARG A 261 -9.64 12.23 -16.50
C ARG A 261 -8.65 11.15 -16.89
N LEU A 262 -8.67 10.00 -16.22
CA LEU A 262 -7.83 8.86 -16.56
C LEU A 262 -8.17 8.32 -17.94
N ALA A 263 -9.46 8.18 -18.25
CA ALA A 263 -9.91 7.74 -19.57
C ALA A 263 -9.44 8.71 -20.67
N VAL A 264 -9.64 10.03 -20.47
CA VAL A 264 -9.19 11.06 -21.42
C VAL A 264 -7.67 11.01 -21.61
N GLN A 265 -6.90 10.93 -20.51
CA GLN A 265 -5.45 10.82 -20.56
C GLN A 265 -4.98 9.53 -21.25
N ALA A 266 -5.79 8.47 -21.21
CA ALA A 266 -5.56 7.21 -21.91
C ALA A 266 -6.10 7.20 -23.37
N GLY A 267 -6.71 8.29 -23.85
CA GLY A 267 -7.15 8.47 -25.24
C GLY A 267 -8.66 8.43 -25.48
N TYR A 268 -9.49 8.46 -24.43
CA TYR A 268 -10.93 8.59 -24.56
C TYR A 268 -11.33 10.00 -25.01
N ALA A 269 -12.26 10.10 -25.96
CA ALA A 269 -12.70 11.36 -26.56
C ALA A 269 -14.23 11.61 -26.41
N GLY A 270 -14.92 10.77 -25.64
CA GLY A 270 -16.36 10.93 -25.38
C GLY A 270 -16.65 11.88 -24.21
N GLU A 271 -17.93 12.04 -23.90
CA GLU A 271 -18.39 12.86 -22.78
C GLU A 271 -18.15 12.17 -21.42
N ASN A 272 -18.27 12.92 -20.33
CA ASN A 272 -18.17 12.36 -18.98
C ASN A 272 -19.44 11.56 -18.61
N ASN A 273 -19.62 10.41 -19.26
CA ASN A 273 -20.64 9.41 -18.95
C ASN A 273 -19.98 8.22 -18.24
N THR A 274 -20.46 7.89 -17.04
CA THR A 274 -19.88 6.83 -16.20
C THR A 274 -19.74 5.48 -16.89
N ARG A 275 -20.74 5.08 -17.70
CA ARG A 275 -20.73 3.77 -18.37
C ARG A 275 -19.76 3.76 -19.54
N ASP A 276 -19.78 4.78 -20.40
CA ASP A 276 -18.87 4.87 -21.53
C ASP A 276 -17.40 4.98 -21.07
N VAL A 277 -17.16 5.71 -19.98
CA VAL A 277 -15.84 5.82 -19.33
C VAL A 277 -15.41 4.45 -18.78
N TRP A 278 -16.30 3.74 -18.08
CA TRP A 278 -16.00 2.40 -17.58
C TRP A 278 -15.71 1.43 -18.72
N ASP A 279 -16.53 1.40 -19.77
CA ASP A 279 -16.35 0.55 -20.94
C ASP A 279 -14.99 0.78 -21.60
N PHE A 280 -14.59 2.04 -21.76
CA PHE A 280 -13.27 2.39 -22.27
C PHE A 280 -12.15 1.89 -21.36
N LEU A 281 -12.20 2.20 -20.07
CA LEU A 281 -11.18 1.81 -19.09
C LEU A 281 -11.09 0.30 -18.88
N ASN A 282 -12.22 -0.42 -19.01
CA ASN A 282 -12.28 -1.87 -18.88
C ASN A 282 -11.64 -2.58 -20.07
N ASN A 283 -11.75 -1.99 -21.28
CA ASN A 283 -11.16 -2.55 -22.51
C ASN A 283 -9.73 -2.04 -22.80
N ALA A 284 -9.27 -0.97 -22.15
CA ALA A 284 -7.93 -0.45 -22.31
C ALA A 284 -6.84 -1.45 -21.88
N LYS A 285 -5.64 -1.35 -22.44
CA LYS A 285 -4.50 -2.13 -21.94
C LYS A 285 -4.10 -1.60 -20.57
N GLY A 286 -3.91 -2.48 -19.60
CA GLY A 286 -3.49 -2.08 -18.24
C GLY A 286 -2.21 -1.24 -18.25
N SER A 287 -1.28 -1.49 -19.18
CA SER A 287 -0.07 -0.69 -19.30
C SER A 287 -0.32 0.77 -19.66
N ASP A 288 -1.33 1.03 -20.48
CA ASP A 288 -1.68 2.38 -20.94
C ASP A 288 -2.43 3.13 -19.83
N ILE A 289 -3.26 2.43 -19.06
CA ILE A 289 -3.88 2.92 -17.83
C ILE A 289 -2.83 3.36 -16.80
N ILE A 290 -1.82 2.52 -16.54
CA ILE A 290 -0.76 2.86 -15.58
C ILE A 290 0.09 4.05 -16.05
N LYS A 291 0.36 4.17 -17.35
CA LYS A 291 1.06 5.35 -17.91
C LYS A 291 0.23 6.61 -17.75
N ALA A 292 -1.05 6.56 -18.11
CA ALA A 292 -1.97 7.69 -18.02
C ALA A 292 -2.12 8.20 -16.58
N ASN A 293 -2.13 7.30 -15.58
CA ASN A 293 -2.20 7.67 -14.17
C ASN A 293 -1.03 8.55 -13.69
N GLY A 294 0.17 8.39 -14.26
CA GLY A 294 1.39 9.03 -13.76
C GLY A 294 1.39 10.57 -13.81
N GLU A 295 0.52 11.18 -14.61
CA GLU A 295 0.45 12.62 -14.84
C GLU A 295 -0.92 13.21 -14.49
N LEU A 296 -1.75 12.47 -13.74
CA LEU A 296 -3.16 12.81 -13.62
C LEU A 296 -3.44 14.02 -12.72
N CYS A 297 -2.72 14.20 -11.61
CA CYS A 297 -2.90 15.36 -10.72
C CYS A 297 -2.43 16.66 -11.37
N ILE A 298 -3.30 17.69 -11.37
CA ILE A 298 -2.93 19.04 -11.84
C ILE A 298 -2.18 19.83 -10.74
N ASP A 299 -1.55 20.93 -11.11
CA ASP A 299 -0.71 21.71 -10.19
C ASP A 299 -1.48 22.27 -8.99
N GLU A 300 -2.75 22.64 -9.17
CA GLU A 300 -3.61 23.07 -8.05
C GLU A 300 -3.82 21.95 -7.03
N GLU A 301 -4.11 20.73 -7.48
CA GLU A 301 -4.28 19.57 -6.61
C GLU A 301 -2.97 19.19 -5.89
N LYS A 302 -1.83 19.32 -6.59
CA LYS A 302 -0.52 19.12 -5.97
C LYS A 302 -0.23 20.17 -4.90
N ARG A 303 -0.63 21.43 -5.11
CA ARG A 303 -0.56 22.48 -4.07
C ARG A 303 -1.43 22.14 -2.87
N GLU A 304 -2.63 21.60 -3.08
CA GLU A 304 -3.48 21.04 -2.03
C GLU A 304 -2.94 19.74 -1.40
N ARG A 305 -1.73 19.32 -1.80
CA ARG A 305 -1.07 18.11 -1.33
C ARG A 305 -1.87 16.85 -1.65
N ILE A 306 -2.55 16.81 -2.78
CA ILE A 306 -3.12 15.58 -3.34
C ILE A 306 -2.02 14.88 -4.14
N GLY A 307 -1.34 13.92 -3.51
CA GLY A 307 -0.23 13.18 -4.12
C GLY A 307 -0.64 12.06 -5.07
N PHE A 308 -1.87 11.54 -4.93
CA PHE A 308 -2.35 10.37 -5.65
C PHE A 308 -3.82 10.52 -6.06
N SER A 309 -4.14 10.18 -7.31
CA SER A 309 -5.52 10.22 -7.85
C SER A 309 -6.34 8.96 -7.55
N PHE A 310 -5.69 7.84 -7.25
CA PHE A 310 -6.37 6.57 -6.94
C PHE A 310 -5.75 5.94 -5.71
N GLY A 311 -6.52 5.86 -4.63
CA GLY A 311 -6.16 5.26 -3.35
C GLY A 311 -7.44 4.94 -2.59
N PRO A 312 -7.37 4.66 -1.27
CA PRO A 312 -8.57 4.38 -0.49
C PRO A 312 -9.59 5.52 -0.58
N VAL A 313 -10.86 5.19 -0.78
CA VAL A 313 -11.96 6.15 -0.86
C VAL A 313 -13.06 5.78 0.12
N ILE A 314 -13.93 6.74 0.46
CA ILE A 314 -15.23 6.42 1.06
C ILE A 314 -16.09 5.87 -0.07
N GLU A 315 -16.55 4.62 0.07
CA GLU A 315 -17.32 3.94 -0.97
C GLU A 315 -18.69 4.64 -1.15
N PRO A 316 -19.11 4.97 -2.39
CA PRO A 316 -20.30 5.77 -2.63
C PRO A 316 -21.61 5.04 -2.32
N TYR A 317 -21.56 3.70 -2.29
CA TYR A 317 -22.66 2.83 -1.91
C TYR A 317 -22.14 1.58 -1.20
N VAL A 318 -23.00 0.96 -0.38
CA VAL A 318 -22.64 -0.20 0.43
C VAL A 318 -22.87 -1.50 -0.35
N THR A 319 -21.84 -2.33 -0.40
CA THR A 319 -21.92 -3.71 -0.91
C THR A 319 -21.60 -4.72 0.19
N SER A 320 -21.83 -6.02 -0.06
CA SER A 320 -21.47 -7.09 0.88
C SER A 320 -19.97 -7.16 1.21
N HIS A 321 -19.14 -6.58 0.35
CA HIS A 321 -17.69 -6.57 0.45
C HIS A 321 -17.14 -5.15 0.73
N CYS A 322 -17.99 -4.20 1.12
CA CYS A 322 -17.62 -2.83 1.47
C CYS A 322 -16.62 -2.83 2.63
N VAL A 323 -15.53 -2.06 2.48
CA VAL A 323 -14.46 -1.91 3.48
C VAL A 323 -14.55 -0.56 4.18
N VAL A 324 -14.84 0.53 3.44
CA VAL A 324 -14.85 1.91 3.94
C VAL A 324 -16.21 2.57 3.66
N PRO A 325 -17.23 2.31 4.50
CA PRO A 325 -18.59 2.81 4.27
C PRO A 325 -18.78 4.29 4.67
N THR A 326 -17.83 4.86 5.43
CA THR A 326 -17.90 6.24 5.94
C THR A 326 -16.49 6.75 6.24
N LYS A 327 -16.40 7.99 6.76
CA LYS A 327 -15.13 8.60 7.15
C LYS A 327 -14.39 7.71 8.16
N PRO A 328 -13.07 7.47 8.00
CA PRO A 328 -12.30 6.62 8.91
C PRO A 328 -12.41 7.02 10.38
N ILE A 329 -12.50 8.32 10.68
CA ILE A 329 -12.68 8.82 12.06
C ILE A 329 -13.97 8.31 12.71
N GLU A 330 -15.04 8.12 11.95
CA GLU A 330 -16.29 7.56 12.45
C GLU A 330 -16.19 6.05 12.61
N MET A 331 -15.54 5.34 11.68
CA MET A 331 -15.28 3.90 11.80
C MET A 331 -14.45 3.56 13.05
N MET A 332 -13.44 4.39 13.36
CA MET A 332 -12.58 4.21 14.53
C MET A 332 -13.35 4.21 15.86
N ARG A 333 -14.43 4.99 15.97
CA ARG A 333 -15.20 5.13 17.21
C ARG A 333 -15.79 3.81 17.70
N THR A 334 -16.15 2.92 16.78
CA THR A 334 -16.79 1.63 17.07
C THR A 334 -15.97 0.43 16.60
N ALA A 335 -14.71 0.66 16.20
CA ALA A 335 -13.85 -0.38 15.64
C ALA A 335 -13.67 -1.56 16.60
N TRP A 336 -13.89 -2.78 16.09
CA TRP A 336 -13.72 -4.03 16.83
C TRP A 336 -12.32 -4.20 17.45
N SER A 337 -11.33 -3.64 16.77
CA SER A 337 -9.90 -3.74 17.10
C SER A 337 -9.46 -2.78 18.19
N ASN A 338 -10.31 -1.88 18.69
CA ASN A 338 -9.99 -1.02 19.84
C ASN A 338 -9.61 -1.83 21.09
N ASN A 339 -9.90 -3.13 21.10
CA ASN A 339 -9.59 -4.07 22.17
C ASN A 339 -8.38 -4.99 21.90
N ILE A 340 -7.63 -4.80 20.80
CA ILE A 340 -6.42 -5.59 20.52
C ILE A 340 -5.14 -4.75 20.67
N PRO A 341 -4.01 -5.35 21.08
CA PRO A 341 -2.74 -4.62 21.20
C PRO A 341 -2.26 -4.03 19.87
N MET A 342 -1.84 -2.77 19.91
CA MET A 342 -1.27 -2.04 18.78
C MET A 342 0.06 -1.40 19.16
N ILE A 343 1.04 -1.50 18.27
CA ILE A 343 2.24 -0.65 18.27
C ILE A 343 2.06 0.38 17.15
N ILE A 344 2.34 1.65 17.43
CA ILE A 344 2.34 2.73 16.43
C ILE A 344 3.57 3.59 16.61
N GLY A 345 4.19 4.01 15.51
CA GLY A 345 5.33 4.93 15.54
C GLY A 345 5.82 5.30 14.14
N GLY A 346 6.76 6.23 14.10
CA GLY A 346 7.44 6.67 12.87
C GLY A 346 8.91 6.96 13.11
N VAL A 347 9.57 7.60 12.15
CA VAL A 347 10.97 8.02 12.26
C VAL A 347 11.07 9.49 12.71
N SER A 348 12.25 9.90 13.17
CA SER A 348 12.45 11.26 13.72
C SER A 348 12.38 12.39 12.69
N ASN A 349 12.35 12.08 11.39
CA ASN A 349 12.31 13.07 10.31
C ASN A 349 11.68 12.47 9.03
N GLU A 350 10.39 12.19 9.06
CA GLU A 350 9.62 11.61 7.94
C GLU A 350 9.68 12.48 6.67
N GLY A 351 9.59 13.80 6.85
CA GLY A 351 9.56 14.75 5.74
C GLY A 351 10.85 14.80 4.93
N LEU A 352 11.95 14.18 5.40
CA LEU A 352 13.15 13.95 4.60
C LEU A 352 12.85 13.19 3.29
N LEU A 353 11.74 12.44 3.23
CA LEU A 353 11.20 11.86 2.01
C LEU A 353 11.02 12.90 0.87
N LEU A 354 10.69 14.15 1.22
CA LEU A 354 10.45 15.24 0.27
C LEU A 354 11.74 15.94 -0.19
N TYR A 355 12.91 15.61 0.38
CA TYR A 355 14.15 16.36 0.16
C TYR A 355 14.58 16.40 -1.31
N SER A 356 14.58 15.26 -2.00
CA SER A 356 15.03 15.18 -3.40
C SER A 356 14.16 16.03 -4.31
N GLU A 357 12.84 15.95 -4.14
CA GLU A 357 11.86 16.74 -4.90
C GLU A 357 12.02 18.23 -4.62
N THR A 358 12.08 18.62 -3.34
CA THR A 358 12.21 20.03 -2.93
C THR A 358 13.51 20.64 -3.41
N LYS A 359 14.62 19.87 -3.41
CA LYS A 359 15.91 20.32 -3.93
C LYS A 359 15.88 20.49 -5.45
N SER A 360 15.20 19.59 -6.18
CA SER A 360 15.08 19.66 -7.63
C SER A 360 14.09 20.73 -8.11
N ASN A 361 13.09 21.05 -7.29
CA ASN A 361 12.09 22.07 -7.55
C ASN A 361 11.93 23.01 -6.34
N PRO A 362 12.85 23.98 -6.16
CA PRO A 362 12.77 24.91 -5.03
C PRO A 362 11.50 25.75 -5.00
N LYS A 363 10.72 25.82 -6.08
CA LYS A 363 9.43 26.54 -6.10
C LYS A 363 8.45 25.98 -5.07
N CYS A 364 8.53 24.69 -4.71
CA CYS A 364 7.71 24.09 -3.66
C CYS A 364 7.89 24.76 -2.29
N LEU A 365 9.04 25.41 -2.04
CA LEU A 365 9.29 26.18 -0.82
C LEU A 365 8.51 27.50 -0.82
N ASN A 366 8.38 28.14 -1.98
CA ASN A 366 7.65 29.40 -2.12
C ASN A 366 6.13 29.19 -1.99
N GLU A 367 5.63 28.00 -2.34
CA GLU A 367 4.22 27.62 -2.15
C GLU A 367 3.83 27.46 -0.68
N LEU A 368 4.81 27.40 0.24
CA LEU A 368 4.56 27.41 1.68
C LEU A 368 4.42 28.80 2.29
N ASP A 369 4.51 29.89 1.52
CA ASP A 369 4.56 31.29 2.01
C ASP A 369 3.83 31.51 3.35
N ASP A 370 2.51 31.43 3.37
CA ASP A 370 1.68 31.53 4.58
C ASP A 370 1.15 30.18 5.09
N CYS A 371 1.70 29.07 4.61
CA CYS A 371 1.38 27.69 5.01
C CYS A 371 -0.11 27.31 4.89
N ARG A 372 -0.95 28.10 4.19
CA ARG A 372 -2.39 27.81 4.04
C ARG A 372 -2.69 26.49 3.35
N TYR A 373 -1.81 26.08 2.44
CA TYR A 373 -1.91 24.79 1.73
C TYR A 373 -1.40 23.59 2.56
N VAL A 374 -0.88 23.83 3.76
CA VAL A 374 -0.57 22.80 4.77
C VAL A 374 -1.75 22.59 5.71
N VAL A 375 -2.66 23.56 5.82
CA VAL A 375 -3.89 23.42 6.62
C VAL A 375 -4.67 22.20 6.11
N PRO A 376 -5.09 21.27 7.00
CA PRO A 376 -5.74 20.03 6.60
C PRO A 376 -6.96 20.26 5.69
N ILE A 377 -7.00 19.56 4.56
CA ILE A 377 -8.09 19.69 3.55
C ILE A 377 -9.44 19.20 4.11
N GLU A 378 -9.40 18.33 5.12
CA GLU A 378 -10.55 17.75 5.81
C GLU A 378 -11.38 18.80 6.58
N LEU A 379 -10.78 19.95 6.88
CA LEU A 379 -11.49 21.09 7.47
C LEU A 379 -12.43 21.77 6.45
N ASN A 380 -12.29 21.46 5.16
CA ASN A 380 -13.11 21.99 4.07
C ASN A 380 -13.27 23.52 4.11
N MET A 381 -12.16 24.21 4.43
CA MET A 381 -12.11 25.65 4.55
C MET A 381 -11.76 26.28 3.20
N ASP A 382 -12.38 27.43 2.91
CA ASP A 382 -11.91 28.29 1.83
C ASP A 382 -10.47 28.75 2.13
N ARG A 383 -9.54 28.48 1.21
CA ARG A 383 -8.12 28.85 1.32
C ARG A 383 -7.90 30.35 1.38
N GLU A 384 -8.87 31.15 0.94
CA GLU A 384 -8.82 32.60 1.00
C GLU A 384 -9.44 33.19 2.28
N SER A 385 -10.13 32.37 3.07
CA SER A 385 -10.76 32.81 4.32
C SER A 385 -9.75 33.29 5.35
N ALA A 386 -10.16 34.28 6.16
CA ALA A 386 -9.35 34.82 7.25
C ALA A 386 -8.92 33.73 8.25
N LEU A 387 -9.80 32.76 8.53
CA LEU A 387 -9.50 31.65 9.43
C LEU A 387 -8.46 30.69 8.85
N CYS A 388 -8.48 30.42 7.54
CA CYS A 388 -7.45 29.58 6.92
C CYS A 388 -6.08 30.27 6.93
N ARG A 389 -6.05 31.58 6.71
CA ARG A 389 -4.86 32.42 6.84
C ARG A 389 -4.31 32.36 8.26
N GLU A 390 -5.18 32.52 9.27
CA GLU A 390 -4.80 32.43 10.68
C GLU A 390 -4.14 31.08 11.03
N TYR A 391 -4.73 29.95 10.61
CA TYR A 391 -4.12 28.64 10.84
C TYR A 391 -2.81 28.44 10.08
N GLY A 392 -2.73 28.94 8.85
CA GLY A 392 -1.50 28.97 8.08
C GLY A 392 -0.38 29.73 8.81
N ASP A 393 -0.67 30.92 9.31
CA ASP A 393 0.27 31.74 10.06
C ASP A 393 0.72 31.07 11.36
N GLN A 394 -0.17 30.36 12.06
CA GLN A 394 0.19 29.58 13.25
C GLN A 394 1.17 28.44 12.92
N LEU A 395 0.96 27.75 11.80
CA LEU A 395 1.89 26.72 11.31
C LEU A 395 3.23 27.34 10.92
N ARG A 396 3.21 28.43 10.14
CA ARG A 396 4.43 29.16 9.75
C ARG A 396 5.23 29.58 10.99
N GLN A 397 4.59 30.20 11.97
CA GLN A 397 5.25 30.62 13.21
C GLN A 397 5.82 29.44 14.00
N SER A 398 5.14 28.30 14.01
CA SER A 398 5.56 27.11 14.78
C SER A 398 6.81 26.44 14.22
N TYR A 399 6.96 26.43 12.89
CA TYR A 399 8.04 25.70 12.22
C TYR A 399 9.15 26.60 11.66
N TYR A 400 8.81 27.79 11.18
CA TYR A 400 9.76 28.75 10.62
C TYR A 400 10.09 29.91 11.56
N GLY A 401 9.19 30.25 12.49
CA GLY A 401 9.33 31.48 13.27
C GLY A 401 9.42 32.70 12.36
N GLU A 402 10.46 33.53 12.54
CA GLU A 402 10.71 34.71 11.70
C GLU A 402 11.44 34.40 10.38
N LYS A 403 11.85 33.14 10.15
CA LYS A 403 12.60 32.77 8.96
C LYS A 403 11.70 32.70 7.72
N THR A 404 12.26 33.04 6.56
CA THR A 404 11.57 32.93 5.27
C THR A 404 11.82 31.56 4.64
N PRO A 405 10.80 30.91 4.02
CA PRO A 405 10.99 29.70 3.23
C PRO A 405 12.02 29.89 2.10
N SER A 406 13.09 29.10 2.11
CA SER A 406 14.16 29.10 1.13
C SER A 406 14.96 27.79 1.21
N LEU A 407 15.96 27.61 0.36
CA LEU A 407 16.86 26.45 0.47
C LEU A 407 17.69 26.46 1.77
N ASP A 408 17.92 27.63 2.37
CA ASP A 408 18.62 27.77 3.65
C ASP A 408 17.73 27.30 4.82
N THR A 409 16.41 27.31 4.64
CA THR A 409 15.40 26.86 5.61
C THR A 409 14.73 25.56 5.19
N LEU A 410 15.45 24.75 4.41
CA LEU A 410 14.97 23.46 3.93
C LEU A 410 14.69 22.50 5.09
N HIS A 411 15.41 22.59 6.20
CA HIS A 411 15.14 21.71 7.34
C HIS A 411 13.75 21.97 7.94
N GLU A 412 13.37 23.24 8.10
CA GLU A 412 12.05 23.68 8.55
C GLU A 412 10.95 23.19 7.60
N TYR A 413 11.19 23.24 6.28
CA TYR A 413 10.28 22.66 5.29
C TYR A 413 10.05 21.16 5.51
N LEU A 414 11.11 20.40 5.75
CA LEU A 414 11.02 18.95 5.96
C LEU A 414 10.33 18.63 7.31
N GLN A 415 10.48 19.48 8.32
CA GLN A 415 9.71 19.35 9.57
C GLN A 415 8.21 19.57 9.32
N VAL A 416 7.84 20.58 8.53
CA VAL A 416 6.43 20.78 8.11
C VAL A 416 5.93 19.58 7.30
N GLY A 417 6.75 19.08 6.37
CA GLY A 417 6.45 17.89 5.58
C GLY A 417 6.21 16.63 6.44
N SER A 418 6.85 16.53 7.60
CA SER A 418 6.66 15.40 8.52
C SER A 418 5.24 15.37 9.10
N ILE A 419 4.61 16.53 9.33
CA ILE A 419 3.19 16.65 9.74
C ILE A 419 2.24 16.17 8.65
N TYR A 420 2.66 16.30 7.39
CA TYR A 420 1.85 15.85 6.26
C TYR A 420 2.03 14.34 6.03
N CYS A 421 3.25 13.82 6.24
CA CYS A 421 3.53 12.38 6.19
C CYS A 421 2.82 11.63 7.33
N GLU A 422 2.72 12.21 8.53
CA GLU A 422 2.02 11.66 9.68
C GLU A 422 0.96 12.60 10.22
N ILE A 423 -0.28 12.16 10.39
CA ILE A 423 -1.18 12.97 11.21
C ILE A 423 -0.66 13.07 12.64
N ILE A 424 -0.35 14.32 12.99
CA ILE A 424 -0.68 15.02 14.23
C ILE A 424 -1.25 14.05 15.28
N ASN A 425 -0.35 13.28 15.89
CA ASN A 425 -0.38 13.21 17.33
C ASN A 425 -0.02 14.63 17.77
N ALA A 426 -1.02 15.40 18.20
CA ALA A 426 -0.82 16.66 18.88
C ALA A 426 -0.08 16.38 20.21
N LYS A 427 1.20 16.06 20.15
CA LYS A 427 2.06 16.13 21.31
C LYS A 427 2.33 17.60 21.53
N HIS A 428 1.54 18.15 22.44
CA HIS A 428 1.98 19.01 23.53
C HIS A 428 3.51 19.20 23.50
N LYS A 429 3.97 20.43 23.20
CA LYS A 429 5.35 20.81 23.46
C LYS A 429 5.67 20.40 24.91
N PRO A 430 6.69 19.58 25.19
CA PRO A 430 7.23 19.57 26.53
C PRO A 430 7.76 20.98 26.79
N ASN A 431 7.25 21.61 27.85
CA ASN A 431 7.74 22.89 28.35
C ASN A 431 9.25 22.84 28.59
#